data_AF-A0A6I6DKF0-F1
#
_entry.id   AF-A0A6I6DKF0-F1
#
_cell.length_a   1.000
_cell.length_b   1.000
_cell.length_c   1.000
_cell.angle_alpha   90.00
_cell.angle_beta   90.00
_cell.angle_gamma   90.00
#
_symmetry.space_group_name_H-M   'P 1'
#
loop_
_entity.id
_entity.type
_entity.pdbx_description
1 polymer ?
#
loop_
_entity_poly.entity_id
_entity_poly.type
_entity_poly.pdbx_seq_one_letter_code
_entity_poly.pdbx_strand_id
1 'polypeptide(L)'
;MLVNEIKQKQLEQQIIDEQSEFLLKLCEEFFNTSGIDNIIKGRGFGITQLRTLLEASLQMTVALELKAYIFYKIGRDKNSGWAKVCGSENKVMGEVLWSKIEKIITQVEKIDLPEEINKKNIENQLIQRFLGYVYWQGSYVVNSDNNRQQGKKESNPKGRGGKR
;
A
#
# COMPACT_ATOMS: atom_id res chain seq x y z
N MET A 1 -32.94 -1.78 17.75
CA MET A 1 -32.24 -1.50 16.47
C MET A 1 -30.81 -1.03 16.73
N LEU A 2 -30.60 0.14 17.35
CA LEU A 2 -29.25 0.70 17.60
C LEU A 2 -28.24 -0.23 18.32
N VAL A 3 -28.71 -0.98 19.32
CA VAL A 3 -27.84 -1.90 20.10
C VAL A 3 -27.31 -3.07 19.25
N ASN A 4 -28.07 -3.52 18.26
CA ASN A 4 -27.66 -4.63 17.39
C ASN A 4 -26.62 -4.15 16.37
N GLU A 5 -26.79 -2.94 15.82
CA GLU A 5 -25.83 -2.34 14.89
C GLU A 5 -24.46 -2.08 15.56
N ILE A 6 -24.47 -1.63 16.82
CA ILE A 6 -23.23 -1.41 17.59
C ILE A 6 -22.49 -2.73 17.79
N LYS A 7 -23.20 -3.80 18.20
CA LYS A 7 -22.60 -5.12 18.41
C LYS A 7 -22.01 -5.68 17.12
N GLN A 8 -22.74 -5.54 16.00
CA GLN A 8 -22.27 -5.96 14.69
C GLN A 8 -20.97 -5.25 14.30
N LYS A 9 -20.91 -3.92 14.43
CA LYS A 9 -19.69 -3.15 14.15
C LYS A 9 -18.51 -3.52 15.05
N GLN A 10 -18.78 -3.80 16.34
CA GLN A 10 -17.74 -4.27 17.26
C GLN A 10 -17.17 -5.62 16.83
N LEU A 11 -18.04 -6.53 16.37
CA LEU A 11 -17.63 -7.84 15.88
C LEU A 11 -16.84 -7.74 14.57
N GLU A 12 -17.28 -6.91 13.63
CA GLU A 12 -16.50 -6.60 12.41
C GLU A 12 -15.11 -6.07 12.77
N GLN A 13 -15.05 -5.11 13.68
CA GLN A 13 -13.79 -4.51 14.11
C GLN A 13 -12.87 -5.54 14.76
N GLN A 14 -13.40 -6.41 15.61
CA GLN A 14 -12.63 -7.50 16.23
C GLN A 14 -12.03 -8.44 15.18
N ILE A 15 -12.85 -8.88 14.21
CA ILE A 15 -12.39 -9.75 13.10
C ILE A 15 -11.25 -9.07 12.32
N ILE A 16 -11.38 -7.76 12.05
CA ILE A 16 -10.36 -7.00 11.32
C ILE A 16 -9.08 -6.86 12.16
N ASP A 17 -9.21 -6.58 13.45
CA ASP A 17 -8.07 -6.46 14.36
C ASP A 17 -7.28 -7.76 14.46
N GLU A 18 -7.95 -8.91 14.51
CA GLU A 18 -7.32 -10.24 14.51
C GLU A 18 -6.50 -10.52 13.24
N GLN A 19 -6.80 -9.86 12.10
CA GLN A 19 -6.02 -10.00 10.87
C GLN A 19 -4.82 -9.04 10.79
N SER A 20 -4.57 -8.20 11.80
CA SER A 20 -3.55 -7.15 11.73
C SER A 20 -2.13 -7.70 11.46
N GLU A 21 -1.74 -8.79 12.12
CA GLU A 21 -0.42 -9.41 11.91
C GLU A 21 -0.25 -9.93 10.49
N PHE A 22 -1.30 -10.55 9.94
CA PHE A 22 -1.32 -11.00 8.55
C PHE A 22 -1.13 -9.83 7.58
N LEU A 23 -1.85 -8.73 7.80
CA LEU A 23 -1.74 -7.53 6.95
C LEU A 23 -0.35 -6.87 7.05
N LEU A 24 0.23 -6.79 8.25
CA LEU A 24 1.58 -6.27 8.46
C LEU A 24 2.62 -7.12 7.73
N LYS A 25 2.51 -8.45 7.82
CA LYS A 25 3.38 -9.37 7.08
C LYS A 25 3.26 -9.17 5.57
N LEU A 26 2.05 -8.99 5.04
CA LEU A 26 1.87 -8.69 3.61
C LEU A 26 2.52 -7.35 3.22
N CYS A 27 2.46 -6.35 4.09
CA CYS A 27 3.11 -5.06 3.88
C CYS A 27 4.63 -5.22 3.86
N GLU A 28 5.20 -5.97 4.82
CA GLU A 28 6.63 -6.29 4.83
C GLU A 28 7.06 -7.05 3.58
N GLU A 29 6.32 -8.10 3.18
CA GLU A 29 6.60 -8.83 1.94
C GLU A 29 6.55 -7.93 0.70
N PHE A 30 5.66 -6.94 0.69
CA PHE A 30 5.56 -5.97 -0.39
C PHE A 30 6.84 -5.10 -0.46
N PHE A 31 7.23 -4.46 0.64
CA PHE A 31 8.43 -3.61 0.66
C PHE A 31 9.74 -4.40 0.50
N ASN A 32 9.78 -5.66 0.94
CA ASN A 32 10.92 -6.56 0.73
C ASN A 32 11.04 -7.06 -0.71
N THR A 33 10.05 -6.78 -1.58
CA THR A 33 10.16 -7.13 -3.00
C THR A 33 11.19 -6.22 -3.67
N SER A 34 12.18 -6.84 -4.33
CA SER A 34 13.30 -6.14 -4.95
C SER A 34 12.84 -4.98 -5.86
N GLY A 35 13.39 -3.79 -5.65
CA GLY A 35 13.10 -2.61 -6.46
C GLY A 35 11.89 -1.78 -6.02
N ILE A 36 11.03 -2.26 -5.12
CA ILE A 36 9.86 -1.50 -4.63
C ILE A 36 10.27 -0.18 -3.98
N ASP A 37 11.23 -0.20 -3.07
CA ASP A 37 11.74 1.00 -2.41
C ASP A 37 12.22 2.06 -3.42
N ASN A 38 12.93 1.62 -4.46
CA ASN A 38 13.43 2.53 -5.50
C ASN A 38 12.30 3.12 -6.35
N ILE A 39 11.22 2.36 -6.57
CA ILE A 39 10.03 2.85 -7.28
C ILE A 39 9.30 3.89 -6.43
N ILE A 40 9.09 3.60 -5.14
CA ILE A 40 8.40 4.47 -4.19
C ILE A 40 9.17 5.78 -3.97
N LYS A 41 10.50 5.71 -3.84
CA LYS A 41 11.37 6.90 -3.75
C LYS A 41 11.48 7.66 -5.08
N GLY A 42 11.19 6.99 -6.19
CA GLY A 42 11.30 7.56 -7.52
C GLY A 42 10.22 8.60 -7.82
N ARG A 43 10.54 9.56 -8.69
CA ARG A 43 9.60 10.63 -9.10
C ARG A 43 8.36 10.14 -9.87
N GLY A 44 8.34 8.87 -10.31
CA GLY A 44 7.29 8.33 -11.20
C GLY A 44 6.11 7.64 -10.49
N PHE A 45 6.29 7.14 -9.27
CA PHE A 45 5.19 6.59 -8.46
C PHE A 45 4.95 7.49 -7.25
N GLY A 46 5.95 7.58 -6.36
CA GLY A 46 5.90 8.49 -5.22
C GLY A 46 4.75 8.20 -4.24
N ILE A 47 4.74 8.98 -3.16
CA ILE A 47 3.76 8.81 -2.10
C ILE A 47 2.33 9.22 -2.52
N THR A 48 2.22 10.12 -3.51
CA THR A 48 0.93 10.59 -4.01
C THR A 48 0.12 9.47 -4.67
N GLN A 49 0.77 8.57 -5.42
CA GLN A 49 0.05 7.46 -6.06
C GLN A 49 -0.48 6.45 -5.03
N LEU A 50 0.26 6.21 -3.94
CA LEU A 50 -0.23 5.42 -2.81
C LEU A 50 -1.42 6.09 -2.12
N ARG A 51 -1.37 7.41 -1.92
CA ARG A 51 -2.50 8.16 -1.34
C ARG A 51 -3.74 8.07 -2.22
N THR A 52 -3.61 8.29 -3.53
CA THR A 52 -4.74 8.19 -4.47
C THR A 52 -5.30 6.77 -4.52
N LEU A 53 -4.46 5.74 -4.41
CA LEU A 53 -4.93 4.36 -4.33
C LEU A 53 -5.74 4.12 -3.05
N LEU A 54 -5.25 4.60 -1.89
CA LEU A 54 -5.96 4.50 -0.63
C LEU A 54 -7.31 5.23 -0.71
N GLU A 55 -7.32 6.47 -1.23
CA GLU A 55 -8.55 7.24 -1.47
C GLU A 55 -9.53 6.48 -2.39
N ALA A 56 -9.04 5.87 -3.47
CA ALA A 56 -9.86 5.05 -4.36
C ALA A 56 -10.45 3.82 -3.65
N SER A 57 -9.68 3.18 -2.76
CA SER A 57 -10.15 2.03 -1.98
C SER A 57 -11.23 2.38 -0.96
N LEU A 58 -11.30 3.64 -0.51
CA LEU A 58 -12.37 4.11 0.38
C LEU A 58 -13.71 4.28 -0.35
N GLN A 59 -13.68 4.42 -1.68
CA GLN A 59 -14.86 4.60 -2.53
C GLN A 59 -15.30 3.30 -3.22
N MET A 60 -14.53 2.22 -3.09
CA MET A 60 -14.83 0.96 -3.77
C MET A 60 -15.99 0.23 -3.10
N THR A 61 -16.84 -0.38 -3.91
CA THR A 61 -17.89 -1.28 -3.45
C THR A 61 -17.41 -2.73 -3.40
N VAL A 62 -16.51 -3.09 -4.32
CA VAL A 62 -15.93 -4.44 -4.45
C VAL A 62 -14.46 -4.35 -4.87
N ALA A 63 -13.62 -5.32 -4.47
CA ALA A 63 -12.20 -5.32 -4.80
C ALA A 63 -11.91 -5.35 -6.33
N LEU A 64 -12.86 -5.80 -7.15
CA LEU A 64 -12.71 -5.80 -8.61
C LEU A 64 -12.60 -4.38 -9.20
N GLU A 65 -13.23 -3.37 -8.58
CA GLU A 65 -13.10 -1.97 -9.00
C GLU A 65 -11.67 -1.47 -8.76
N LEU A 66 -11.08 -1.85 -7.62
CA LEU A 66 -9.69 -1.53 -7.31
C LEU A 66 -8.72 -2.24 -8.26
N LYS A 67 -9.01 -3.49 -8.63
CA LYS A 67 -8.27 -4.20 -9.68
C LYS A 67 -8.30 -3.41 -10.99
N ALA A 68 -9.50 -3.03 -11.45
CA ALA A 68 -9.65 -2.28 -12.68
C ALA A 68 -8.87 -0.95 -12.65
N TYR A 69 -8.91 -0.23 -11.52
CA TYR A 69 -8.12 0.97 -11.32
C TYR A 69 -6.61 0.72 -11.46
N ILE A 70 -6.07 -0.30 -10.78
CA ILE A 70 -4.65 -0.64 -10.85
C ILE A 70 -4.23 -0.99 -12.28
N PHE A 71 -4.99 -1.84 -12.97
CA PHE A 71 -4.68 -2.25 -14.34
C PHE A 71 -4.80 -1.11 -15.35
N TYR A 72 -5.76 -0.20 -15.17
CA TYR A 72 -5.83 1.04 -15.94
C TYR A 72 -4.56 1.88 -15.75
N LYS A 73 -4.08 2.03 -14.51
CA LYS A 73 -2.83 2.78 -14.23
C LYS A 73 -1.60 2.12 -14.84
N ILE A 74 -1.50 0.80 -14.81
CA ILE A 74 -0.45 0.05 -15.51
C ILE A 74 -0.46 0.39 -17.00
N GLY A 75 -1.61 0.28 -17.66
CA GLY A 75 -1.72 0.59 -19.10
C GLY A 75 -1.38 2.04 -19.44
N ARG A 76 -1.67 2.98 -18.53
CA ARG A 76 -1.44 4.41 -18.73
C ARG A 76 0.03 4.83 -18.58
N ASP A 77 0.74 4.29 -17.60
CA ASP A 77 2.03 4.84 -17.15
C ASP A 77 3.26 4.30 -17.92
N LYS A 78 3.06 3.53 -19.00
CA LYS A 78 4.06 3.10 -20.01
C LYS A 78 5.51 3.00 -19.49
N ASN A 79 5.85 1.90 -18.81
CA ASN A 79 7.17 1.59 -18.22
C ASN A 79 7.64 2.46 -17.04
N SER A 80 6.75 3.27 -16.47
CA SER A 80 7.02 4.06 -15.26
C SER A 80 5.95 3.81 -14.20
N GLY A 81 6.18 4.32 -12.99
CA GLY A 81 5.19 4.26 -11.91
C GLY A 81 4.65 2.84 -11.67
N TRP A 82 3.37 2.66 -11.96
CA TRP A 82 2.63 1.39 -11.85
C TRP A 82 3.13 0.29 -12.78
N ALA A 83 3.64 0.67 -13.96
CA ALA A 83 4.15 -0.22 -15.00
C ALA A 83 5.66 -0.45 -14.87
N LYS A 84 6.30 0.04 -13.80
CA LYS A 84 7.73 -0.17 -13.59
C LYS A 84 7.97 -1.58 -13.06
N VAL A 85 8.88 -2.30 -13.71
CA VAL A 85 9.26 -3.68 -13.34
C VAL A 85 9.95 -3.71 -11.97
N CYS A 86 9.58 -4.68 -11.16
CA CYS A 86 10.14 -4.98 -9.85
C CYS A 86 10.04 -6.47 -9.52
N GLY A 87 10.80 -6.92 -8.52
CA GLY A 87 10.88 -8.32 -8.14
C GLY A 87 11.65 -9.18 -9.13
N SER A 88 11.68 -10.48 -8.86
CA SER A 88 12.44 -11.47 -9.63
C SER A 88 11.70 -12.02 -10.86
N GLU A 89 10.39 -11.79 -10.97
CA GLU A 89 9.51 -12.42 -11.96
C GLU A 89 9.09 -11.49 -13.12
N ASN A 90 9.83 -10.40 -13.37
CA ASN A 90 9.46 -9.37 -14.35
C ASN A 90 8.06 -8.76 -14.16
N LYS A 91 7.47 -8.88 -12.97
CA LYS A 91 6.19 -8.26 -12.63
C LYS A 91 6.34 -6.75 -12.50
N VAL A 92 5.29 -6.01 -12.82
CA VAL A 92 5.27 -4.56 -12.58
C VAL A 92 4.71 -4.24 -11.19
N MET A 93 5.03 -3.05 -10.68
CA MET A 93 4.60 -2.53 -9.37
C MET A 93 3.12 -2.80 -9.08
N GLY A 94 2.24 -2.48 -10.03
CA GLY A 94 0.80 -2.69 -9.87
C GLY A 94 0.41 -4.16 -9.73
N GLU A 95 1.06 -5.08 -10.46
CA GLU A 95 0.81 -6.53 -10.35
C GLU A 95 1.30 -7.09 -9.02
N VAL A 96 2.48 -6.64 -8.56
CA VAL A 96 3.00 -7.05 -7.26
C VAL A 96 2.05 -6.61 -6.14
N LEU A 97 1.55 -5.37 -6.18
CA LEU A 97 0.59 -4.89 -5.20
C LEU A 97 -0.73 -5.66 -5.27
N TRP A 98 -1.26 -5.88 -6.47
CA TRP A 98 -2.49 -6.65 -6.66
C TRP A 98 -2.36 -8.08 -6.12
N SER A 99 -1.21 -8.73 -6.31
CA SER A 99 -0.99 -10.07 -5.76
C SER A 99 -1.07 -10.13 -4.23
N LYS A 100 -0.77 -9.04 -3.52
CA LYS A 100 -0.96 -8.95 -2.06
C LYS A 100 -2.43 -8.77 -1.69
N ILE A 101 -3.17 -7.98 -2.48
CA ILE A 101 -4.62 -7.83 -2.33
C ILE A 101 -5.34 -9.17 -2.57
N GLU A 102 -4.92 -9.95 -3.58
CA GLU A 102 -5.48 -11.29 -3.82
C GLU A 102 -5.26 -12.25 -2.63
N LYS A 103 -4.14 -12.12 -1.92
CA LYS A 103 -3.92 -12.88 -0.68
C LYS A 103 -4.92 -12.46 0.41
N ILE A 104 -5.30 -11.18 0.50
CA ILE A 104 -6.32 -10.70 1.45
C ILE A 104 -7.69 -11.28 1.10
N ILE A 105 -8.09 -11.20 -0.18
CA ILE A 105 -9.35 -11.79 -0.66
C ILE A 105 -9.39 -13.29 -0.31
N THR A 106 -8.31 -14.01 -0.62
CA THR A 106 -8.19 -15.44 -0.30
C THR A 106 -8.20 -15.72 1.21
N GLN A 107 -7.67 -14.81 2.03
CA GLN A 107 -7.69 -14.95 3.48
C GLN A 107 -9.11 -14.77 4.02
N VAL A 108 -9.85 -13.77 3.54
CA VAL A 108 -11.26 -13.54 3.90
C VAL A 108 -12.12 -14.75 3.55
N GLU A 109 -11.82 -15.43 2.45
CA GLU A 109 -12.51 -16.68 2.09
C GLU A 109 -12.36 -17.80 3.12
N LYS A 110 -11.33 -17.76 3.96
CA LYS A 110 -11.04 -18.76 5.00
C LYS A 110 -11.54 -18.36 6.39
N ILE A 111 -12.00 -17.13 6.57
CA ILE A 111 -12.54 -16.67 7.86
C ILE A 111 -13.94 -17.23 7.98
N ASP A 112 -14.19 -17.93 9.10
CA ASP A 112 -15.54 -18.33 9.47
C ASP A 112 -16.28 -17.09 10.00
N LEU A 113 -17.24 -16.59 9.21
CA LEU A 113 -17.95 -15.36 9.51
C LEU A 113 -19.37 -15.68 10.00
N PRO A 114 -19.83 -15.01 11.07
CA PRO A 114 -21.23 -15.06 11.47
C PRO A 114 -22.15 -14.60 10.33
N GLU A 115 -23.37 -15.13 10.26
CA GLU A 115 -24.33 -14.88 9.18
C GLU A 115 -24.68 -13.39 9.03
N GLU A 116 -24.67 -12.65 10.13
CA GLU A 116 -24.92 -11.21 10.16
C GLU A 116 -23.76 -10.36 9.61
N ILE A 117 -22.56 -10.92 9.43
CA ILE A 117 -21.39 -10.18 8.99
C ILE A 117 -21.29 -10.23 7.47
N ASN A 118 -21.30 -9.05 6.84
CA ASN A 118 -21.11 -8.96 5.40
C ASN A 118 -19.64 -9.17 5.06
N LYS A 119 -19.33 -10.35 4.50
CA LYS A 119 -17.99 -10.73 4.04
C LYS A 119 -17.31 -9.69 3.14
N LYS A 120 -18.06 -9.06 2.22
CA LYS A 120 -17.51 -8.01 1.33
C LYS A 120 -17.10 -6.77 2.11
N ASN A 121 -17.80 -6.45 3.19
CA ASN A 121 -17.44 -5.34 4.06
C ASN A 121 -16.12 -5.62 4.79
N ILE A 122 -15.95 -6.85 5.30
CA ILE A 122 -14.67 -7.29 5.90
C ILE A 122 -13.54 -7.24 4.87
N GLU A 123 -13.76 -7.76 3.66
CA GLU A 123 -12.79 -7.70 2.56
C GLU A 123 -12.35 -6.25 2.27
N ASN A 124 -13.31 -5.35 2.07
CA ASN A 124 -13.00 -3.95 1.76
C ASN A 124 -12.22 -3.29 2.90
N GLN A 125 -12.63 -3.50 4.16
CA GLN A 125 -11.96 -2.91 5.31
C GLN A 125 -10.52 -3.45 5.50
N LEU A 126 -10.29 -4.75 5.27
CA LEU A 126 -8.94 -5.32 5.33
C LEU A 126 -8.03 -4.79 4.21
N ILE A 127 -8.55 -4.64 3.00
CA ILE A 127 -7.82 -4.03 1.88
C ILE A 127 -7.47 -2.57 2.21
N GLN A 128 -8.42 -1.78 2.71
CA GLN A 128 -8.19 -0.39 3.10
C GLN A 128 -7.13 -0.29 4.20
N ARG A 129 -7.18 -1.15 5.22
CA ARG A 129 -6.19 -1.19 6.30
C ARG A 129 -4.80 -1.56 5.79
N PHE A 130 -4.70 -2.57 4.91
CA PHE A 130 -3.45 -2.91 4.23
C PHE A 130 -2.87 -1.74 3.44
N LEU A 131 -3.70 -1.07 2.61
CA LEU A 131 -3.26 0.09 1.85
C LEU A 131 -2.87 1.27 2.75
N GLY A 132 -3.50 1.41 3.91
CA GLY A 132 -3.09 2.33 4.97
C GLY A 132 -1.67 2.04 5.47
N TYR A 133 -1.35 0.77 5.76
CA TYR A 133 0.01 0.36 6.14
C TYR A 133 1.02 0.62 5.02
N VAL A 134 0.66 0.29 3.78
CA VAL A 134 1.53 0.54 2.61
C VAL A 134 1.81 2.03 2.44
N TYR A 135 0.78 2.87 2.57
CA TYR A 135 0.92 4.32 2.51
C TYR A 135 1.83 4.85 3.64
N TRP A 136 1.63 4.38 4.87
CA TRP A 136 2.43 4.83 6.00
C TRP A 136 3.91 4.44 5.87
N GLN A 137 4.19 3.17 5.56
CA GLN A 137 5.55 2.69 5.36
C GLN A 137 6.20 3.38 4.15
N GLY A 138 5.46 3.59 3.05
CA GLY A 138 5.95 4.36 1.90
C GLY A 138 6.31 5.79 2.26
N SER A 139 5.50 6.45 3.09
CA SER A 139 5.80 7.81 3.60
C SER A 139 7.10 7.85 4.39
N TYR A 140 7.30 6.85 5.26
CA TYR A 140 8.53 6.72 6.04
C TYR A 140 9.76 6.50 5.15
N VAL A 141 9.67 5.63 4.15
CA VAL A 141 10.74 5.36 3.17
C VAL A 141 11.14 6.62 2.40
N VAL A 142 10.18 7.46 2.01
CA VAL A 142 10.45 8.73 1.31
C VAL A 142 11.08 9.76 2.26
N ASN A 143 10.53 9.94 3.46
CA ASN A 143 11.02 10.94 4.42
C ASN A 143 12.42 10.63 4.93
N SER A 144 12.71 9.36 5.20
CA SER A 144 14.05 8.92 5.61
C SER A 144 15.12 9.14 4.54
N ASP A 145 14.76 9.04 3.25
CA ASP A 145 15.66 9.35 2.13
C ASP A 145 15.96 10.85 2.02
N ASN A 146 14.94 11.69 2.16
CA ASN A 146 15.09 13.15 2.12
C ASN A 146 16.01 13.68 3.24
N ASN A 147 15.86 13.15 4.46
CA ASN A 147 16.72 13.53 5.59
C ASN A 147 18.19 13.13 5.36
N ARG A 148 18.44 11.96 4.76
CA ARG A 148 19.81 11.53 4.38
C ARG A 148 20.41 12.43 3.30
N GLN A 149 19.61 12.90 2.35
CA GLN A 149 20.08 13.77 1.28
C GLN A 149 20.37 15.21 1.76
N GLN A 150 19.63 15.73 2.76
CA GLN A 150 19.89 17.04 3.36
C GLN A 150 21.19 17.05 4.18
N GLY A 151 21.44 16.05 5.03
CA GLY A 151 22.69 15.97 5.80
C GLY A 151 23.97 15.86 4.96
N LYS A 152 23.87 15.32 3.73
CA LYS A 152 24.99 15.29 2.77
C LYS A 152 25.27 16.63 2.07
N LYS A 153 24.28 17.53 1.98
CA LYS A 153 24.47 18.86 1.37
C LYS A 153 25.07 19.87 2.35
N GLU A 154 24.83 19.71 3.64
CA GLU A 154 25.39 20.59 4.69
C GLU A 154 26.83 20.24 5.09
N SER A 155 27.28 19.01 4.82
CA SER A 155 28.64 18.53 5.14
C SER A 155 29.69 18.85 4.07
N ASN A 156 29.35 19.66 3.05
CA ASN A 156 30.32 20.13 2.06
C ASN A 156 30.59 21.63 2.25
N PRO A 157 31.49 22.03 3.17
CA PRO A 157 31.95 23.40 3.22
C PRO A 157 32.80 23.63 1.97
N LYS A 158 32.25 24.40 1.02
CA LYS A 158 33.01 24.94 -0.11
C LYS A 158 34.29 25.57 0.44
N GLY A 159 35.43 24.92 0.18
CA GLY A 159 36.74 25.52 0.28
C GLY A 159 36.79 26.75 -0.61
N ARG A 160 36.53 27.92 -0.02
CA ARG A 160 36.95 29.21 -0.57
C ARG A 160 38.48 29.26 -0.49
N GLY A 161 39.13 28.62 -1.44
CA GLY A 161 40.54 28.86 -1.75
C GLY A 161 40.67 30.20 -2.47
N GLY A 162 40.54 31.29 -1.72
CA GLY A 162 41.12 32.55 -2.13
C GLY A 162 42.62 32.48 -1.87
N LYS A 163 43.44 32.57 -2.92
CA LYS A 163 44.79 33.12 -2.82
C LYS A 163 45.08 33.98 -4.03
N ARG A 164 45.39 35.22 -3.69
CA ARG A 164 46.14 36.21 -4.47
C ARG A 164 47.52 35.67 -4.81
#